data_AF-H6L8K1-F1
#
_entry.id   AF-H6L8K1-F1
#
_cell.length_a   1.000
_cell.length_b   1.000
_cell.length_c   1.000
_cell.angle_alpha   90.00
_cell.angle_beta   90.00
_cell.angle_gamma   90.00
#
_symmetry.space_group_name_H-M   'P 1'
#
loop_
_entity.id
_entity.type
_entity.pdbx_description
1 polymer ?
#
loop_
_entity_poly.entity_id
_entity_poly.type
_entity_poly.pdbx_seq_one_letter_code
_entity_poly.pdbx_strand_id
1 'polypeptide(L)'
;MITITNGFLQPYIKDLTPLATYRSKFFKYFLQAHHIPVRTDDLIDWEHLGQEYYTFDVETDEDWVTARLKETELSEYPELIVEMGYGKPICKVKTSTFIAHWYDFYGASGYQGISAVSLNLKYLIELRHDTGLFYSNFKIDPDS
;
A
#
# COMPACT_ATOMS: atom_id res chain seq x y z
N MET A 1 -2.75 12.20 19.96
CA MET A 1 -3.62 11.06 19.63
C MET A 1 -4.07 11.24 18.18
N ILE A 2 -3.78 10.28 17.30
CA ILE A 2 -4.18 10.34 15.89
C ILE A 2 -5.54 9.65 15.77
N THR A 3 -6.55 10.34 15.24
CA THR A 3 -7.92 9.81 15.10
C THR A 3 -8.17 9.42 13.65
N ILE A 4 -8.69 8.22 13.42
CA ILE A 4 -9.12 7.76 12.09
C ILE A 4 -10.61 8.09 11.95
N THR A 5 -10.97 9.00 11.03
CA THR A 5 -12.35 9.48 10.83
C THR A 5 -12.92 9.10 9.45
N ASN A 6 -12.36 8.08 8.81
CA ASN A 6 -12.71 7.72 7.44
C ASN A 6 -13.84 6.68 7.41
N GLY A 7 -14.96 6.99 6.73
CA GLY A 7 -16.13 6.12 6.63
C GLY A 7 -15.82 4.77 5.97
N PHE A 8 -14.93 4.74 4.97
CA PHE A 8 -14.47 3.50 4.36
C PHE A 8 -13.84 2.59 5.41
N LEU A 9 -12.85 3.10 6.17
CA LEU A 9 -12.10 2.29 7.13
C LEU A 9 -12.77 2.09 8.50
N GLN A 10 -13.94 2.67 8.70
CA GLN A 10 -14.64 2.64 9.97
C GLN A 10 -14.89 1.20 10.50
N PRO A 11 -15.26 0.21 9.66
CA PRO A 11 -15.53 -1.14 10.14
C PRO A 11 -14.31 -1.88 10.73
N TYR A 12 -13.09 -1.51 10.34
CA TYR A 12 -11.84 -2.18 10.71
C TYR A 12 -10.84 -1.24 11.39
N ILE A 13 -11.34 -0.13 11.97
CA ILE A 13 -10.54 0.80 12.76
C ILE A 13 -9.75 0.13 13.90
N LYS A 14 -10.26 -1.00 14.42
CA LYS A 14 -9.61 -1.78 15.49
C LYS A 14 -8.37 -2.53 15.02
N ASP A 15 -8.26 -2.79 13.71
CA ASP A 15 -7.11 -3.46 13.10
C ASP A 15 -6.03 -2.45 12.65
N LEU A 16 -6.31 -1.15 12.77
CA LEU A 16 -5.41 -0.08 12.39
C LEU A 16 -4.67 0.46 13.61
N THR A 17 -3.33 0.42 13.56
CA THR A 17 -2.47 1.10 14.54
C THR A 17 -1.87 2.35 13.90
N PRO A 18 -2.31 3.57 14.28
CA PRO A 18 -1.74 4.79 13.74
C PRO A 18 -0.26 4.91 14.12
N LEU A 19 0.60 5.19 13.14
CA LEU A 19 2.03 5.41 13.33
C LEU A 19 2.38 6.90 13.23
N ALA A 20 1.86 7.55 12.19
CA ALA A 20 2.21 8.92 11.86
C ALA A 20 1.09 9.60 11.07
N THR A 21 1.28 10.88 10.76
CA THR A 21 0.43 11.62 9.83
C THR A 21 1.15 11.78 8.49
N TYR A 22 0.41 11.86 7.38
CA TYR A 22 1.00 12.14 6.06
C TYR A 22 1.94 13.37 6.07
N ARG A 23 1.58 14.43 6.81
CA ARG A 23 2.38 15.67 6.93
C ARG A 23 3.78 15.45 7.50
N SER A 24 4.00 14.38 8.25
CA SER A 24 5.32 14.04 8.79
C SER A 24 6.31 13.56 7.72
N LYS A 25 5.82 13.21 6.51
CA LYS A 25 6.59 12.51 5.47
C LYS A 25 7.26 11.23 5.99
N PHE A 26 6.71 10.63 7.04
CA PHE A 26 7.26 9.44 7.69
C PHE A 26 7.49 8.32 6.69
N PHE A 27 6.51 8.04 5.82
CA PHE A 27 6.62 6.94 4.86
C PHE A 27 7.78 7.15 3.88
N LYS A 28 7.86 8.34 3.26
CA LYS A 28 9.01 8.73 2.43
C LYS A 28 10.34 8.55 3.14
N TYR A 29 10.50 9.12 4.34
CA TYR A 29 11.77 9.04 5.06
C TYR A 29 12.09 7.62 5.52
N PHE A 30 11.07 6.83 5.86
CA PHE A 30 11.20 5.41 6.17
C PHE A 30 11.76 4.65 4.96
N LEU A 31 11.17 4.81 3.77
CA LEU A 31 11.66 4.21 2.54
C LEU A 31 13.11 4.63 2.22
N GLN A 32 13.41 5.93 2.29
CA GLN A 32 14.75 6.46 2.02
C GLN A 32 15.80 5.97 3.00
N ALA A 33 15.47 5.86 4.30
CA ALA A 33 16.37 5.32 5.31
C ALA A 33 16.73 3.84 5.07
N HIS A 34 15.89 3.14 4.31
CA HIS A 34 16.08 1.76 3.89
C HIS A 34 16.54 1.61 2.43
N HIS A 35 17.03 2.69 1.82
CA HIS A 35 17.55 2.72 0.44
C HIS A 35 16.52 2.32 -0.64
N ILE A 36 15.23 2.43 -0.34
CA ILE A 36 14.18 2.36 -1.36
C ILE A 36 14.12 3.73 -2.05
N PRO A 37 14.31 3.80 -3.37
CA PRO A 37 14.32 5.07 -4.08
C PRO A 37 12.91 5.65 -4.17
N VAL A 38 12.81 6.95 -3.94
CA VAL A 38 11.55 7.70 -3.93
C VAL A 38 11.74 8.95 -4.78
N ARG A 39 10.81 9.20 -5.70
CA ARG A 39 10.78 10.36 -6.59
C ARG A 39 10.47 11.66 -5.83
N THR A 40 10.55 12.79 -6.54
CA THR A 40 10.26 14.12 -5.97
C THR A 40 8.78 14.33 -5.65
N ASP A 41 7.89 13.58 -6.29
CA ASP A 41 6.44 13.55 -6.03
C ASP A 41 6.04 12.57 -4.91
N ASP A 42 7.01 12.10 -4.14
CA ASP A 42 6.85 11.21 -2.98
C ASP A 42 6.32 9.79 -3.34
N LEU A 43 6.41 9.39 -4.63
CA LEU A 43 6.13 8.03 -5.13
C LEU A 43 7.37 7.14 -5.16
N ILE A 44 7.21 5.82 -5.10
CA ILE A 44 8.31 4.86 -5.26
C ILE A 44 8.92 5.00 -6.67
N ASP A 45 10.24 5.04 -6.76
CA ASP A 45 10.94 5.04 -8.05
C ASP A 45 11.16 3.59 -8.53
N TRP A 46 10.12 2.99 -9.11
CA TRP A 46 10.15 1.59 -9.55
C TRP A 46 11.24 1.31 -10.60
N GLU A 47 11.52 2.26 -11.48
CA GLU A 47 12.57 2.14 -12.51
C GLU A 47 13.98 2.04 -11.90
N HIS A 48 14.20 2.70 -10.76
CA HIS A 48 15.49 2.72 -10.05
C HIS A 48 15.54 1.78 -8.83
N LEU A 49 14.48 1.01 -8.57
CA LEU A 49 14.37 0.13 -7.41
C LEU A 49 15.43 -0.98 -7.40
N GLY A 50 16.00 -1.31 -8.56
CA GLY A 50 17.06 -2.31 -8.69
C GLY A 50 16.59 -3.76 -8.54
N GLN A 51 15.28 -3.99 -8.57
CA GLN A 51 14.65 -5.31 -8.57
C GLN A 51 13.49 -5.33 -9.58
N GLU A 52 13.06 -6.54 -9.94
CA GLU A 52 11.89 -6.74 -10.79
C GLU A 52 10.63 -6.18 -10.12
N TYR A 53 9.77 -5.58 -10.93
CA TYR A 53 8.47 -5.11 -10.49
C TYR A 53 7.42 -5.41 -11.56
N TYR A 54 6.18 -5.51 -11.10
CA TYR A 54 5.02 -5.87 -11.90
C TYR A 54 4.01 -4.75 -11.81
N THR A 55 3.28 -4.54 -12.91
CA THR A 55 2.16 -3.60 -12.97
C THR A 55 0.92 -4.33 -13.42
N PHE A 56 -0.21 -4.03 -12.79
CA PHE A 56 -1.50 -4.50 -13.25
C PHE A 56 -2.53 -3.39 -13.20
N ASP A 57 -3.50 -3.49 -14.08
CA ASP A 57 -4.61 -2.56 -14.17
C ASP A 57 -5.68 -2.95 -13.14
N VAL A 58 -5.89 -2.09 -12.14
CA VAL A 58 -6.90 -2.30 -11.08
C VAL A 58 -8.30 -1.83 -11.46
N GLU A 59 -8.54 -1.38 -12.70
CA GLU A 59 -9.92 -1.30 -13.22
C GLU A 59 -10.57 -2.69 -13.36
N THR A 60 -9.80 -3.77 -13.14
CA THR A 60 -10.29 -5.14 -13.11
C THR A 60 -10.64 -5.62 -11.70
N ASP A 61 -11.87 -6.13 -11.58
CA ASP A 61 -12.43 -7.03 -10.55
C ASP A 61 -11.69 -7.09 -9.19
N GLU A 62 -12.21 -6.35 -8.20
CA GLU A 62 -11.72 -6.33 -6.81
C GLU A 62 -11.59 -7.73 -6.21
N ASP A 63 -12.54 -8.63 -6.50
CA ASP A 63 -12.53 -9.99 -5.97
C ASP A 63 -11.36 -10.79 -6.57
N TRP A 64 -11.08 -10.59 -7.86
CA TRP A 64 -9.95 -11.22 -8.54
C TRP A 64 -8.61 -10.76 -7.96
N VAL A 65 -8.39 -9.45 -7.82
CA VAL A 65 -7.14 -8.90 -7.24
C VAL A 65 -6.96 -9.40 -5.81
N THR A 66 -8.05 -9.40 -5.03
CA THR A 66 -8.05 -9.90 -3.66
C THR A 66 -7.70 -11.39 -3.61
N ALA A 67 -8.24 -12.20 -4.51
CA ALA A 67 -7.92 -13.63 -4.61
C ALA A 67 -6.43 -13.84 -4.94
N ARG A 68 -5.89 -13.10 -5.90
CA ARG A 68 -4.47 -13.19 -6.29
C ARG A 68 -3.52 -12.77 -5.19
N LEU A 69 -3.80 -11.64 -4.51
CA LEU A 69 -2.97 -11.19 -3.39
C LEU A 69 -2.88 -12.25 -2.27
N LYS A 70 -3.97 -13.01 -2.02
CA LYS A 70 -3.96 -14.12 -1.05
C LYS A 70 -3.05 -15.28 -1.47
N GLU A 71 -2.82 -15.48 -2.76
CA GLU A 71 -1.96 -16.54 -3.31
C GLU A 71 -0.47 -16.14 -3.33
N THR A 72 -0.13 -14.87 -3.11
CA THR A 72 1.27 -14.40 -3.12
C THR A 72 1.98 -14.62 -1.78
N GLU A 73 3.32 -14.61 -1.77
CA GLU A 73 4.10 -14.68 -0.52
C GLU A 73 3.87 -13.50 0.44
N LEU A 74 3.18 -12.43 -0.01
CA LEU A 74 2.75 -11.32 0.85
C LEU A 74 1.80 -11.81 1.94
N SER A 75 0.91 -12.76 1.63
CA SER A 75 -0.15 -13.21 2.54
C SER A 75 0.38 -13.88 3.82
N GLU A 76 1.59 -14.45 3.73
CA GLU A 76 2.33 -15.05 4.85
C GLU A 76 3.02 -14.01 5.75
N TYR A 77 3.06 -12.73 5.32
CA TYR A 77 3.68 -11.67 6.11
C TYR A 77 2.69 -11.12 7.14
N PRO A 78 3.11 -10.84 8.40
CA PRO A 78 2.15 -10.50 9.46
C PRO A 78 1.50 -9.12 9.31
N GLU A 79 2.27 -8.08 9.00
CA GLU A 79 1.81 -6.69 9.03
C GLU A 79 2.44 -5.82 7.94
N LEU A 80 1.69 -4.84 7.47
CA LEU A 80 2.11 -3.80 6.55
C LEU A 80 2.03 -2.42 7.19
N ILE A 81 2.89 -1.50 6.75
CA ILE A 81 2.72 -0.06 6.92
C ILE A 81 2.03 0.45 5.67
N VAL A 82 0.93 1.19 5.82
CA VAL A 82 0.12 1.71 4.73
C VAL A 82 0.01 3.23 4.83
N GLU A 83 0.36 3.92 3.76
CA GLU A 83 0.14 5.35 3.54
C GLU A 83 -1.05 5.55 2.58
N MET A 84 -2.01 6.37 2.99
CA MET A 84 -3.26 6.63 2.25
C MET A 84 -3.38 8.09 1.81
N GLY A 85 -2.25 8.75 1.60
CA GLY A 85 -2.21 10.13 1.13
C GLY A 85 -2.63 11.20 2.14
N TYR A 86 -2.84 12.42 1.62
CA TYR A 86 -2.98 13.62 2.43
C TYR A 86 -4.20 13.60 3.37
N GLY A 87 -3.97 14.03 4.61
CA GLY A 87 -5.03 14.11 5.63
C GLY A 87 -5.43 12.76 6.23
N LYS A 88 -4.80 11.65 5.81
CA LYS A 88 -4.97 10.33 6.40
C LYS A 88 -3.77 9.95 7.27
N PRO A 89 -4.00 9.16 8.33
CA PRO A 89 -2.91 8.62 9.11
C PRO A 89 -2.18 7.53 8.34
N ILE A 90 -0.87 7.45 8.54
CA ILE A 90 -0.08 6.30 8.15
C ILE A 90 -0.28 5.26 9.24
N CYS A 91 -0.68 4.06 8.87
CA CYS A 91 -1.10 3.03 9.81
C CYS A 91 -0.31 1.75 9.59
N LYS A 92 -0.08 1.02 10.69
CA LYS A 92 0.23 -0.40 10.63
C LYS A 92 -1.07 -1.20 10.63
N VAL A 93 -1.14 -2.24 9.81
CA VAL A 93 -2.31 -3.13 9.68
C VAL A 93 -1.86 -4.56 9.44
N LYS A 94 -2.65 -5.55 9.86
CA LYS A 94 -2.42 -6.95 9.48
C LYS A 94 -2.49 -7.09 7.97
N THR A 95 -1.57 -7.85 7.39
CA THR A 95 -1.54 -8.06 5.93
C THR A 95 -2.82 -8.71 5.42
N SER A 96 -3.39 -9.66 6.17
CA SER A 96 -4.67 -10.29 5.82
C SER A 96 -5.84 -9.29 5.77
N THR A 97 -5.89 -8.34 6.71
CA THR A 97 -6.88 -7.26 6.71
C THR A 97 -6.67 -6.31 5.53
N PHE A 98 -5.41 -5.95 5.23
CA PHE A 98 -5.10 -5.14 4.06
C PHE A 98 -5.54 -5.85 2.78
N ILE A 99 -5.15 -7.10 2.56
CA ILE A 99 -5.50 -7.87 1.36
C ILE A 99 -7.02 -8.00 1.21
N ALA A 100 -7.75 -8.27 2.29
CA ALA A 100 -9.20 -8.45 2.23
C ALA A 100 -9.98 -7.16 1.92
N HIS A 101 -9.37 -5.98 2.14
CA HIS A 101 -10.05 -4.70 2.07
C HIS A 101 -9.22 -3.62 1.35
N TRP A 102 -8.28 -4.02 0.48
CA TRP A 102 -7.30 -3.11 -0.12
C TRP A 102 -7.99 -1.98 -0.90
N TYR A 103 -9.13 -2.28 -1.54
CA TYR A 103 -9.90 -1.30 -2.29
C TYR A 103 -10.52 -0.24 -1.40
N ASP A 104 -10.89 -0.59 -0.16
CA ASP A 104 -11.33 0.41 0.80
C ASP A 104 -10.19 1.31 1.30
N PHE A 105 -8.95 0.81 1.39
CA PHE A 105 -7.78 1.68 1.63
C PHE A 105 -7.62 2.68 0.48
N TYR A 106 -7.85 2.23 -0.75
CA TYR A 106 -7.83 3.09 -1.92
C TYR A 106 -8.99 4.12 -1.90
N GLY A 107 -10.22 3.69 -1.61
CA GLY A 107 -11.36 4.60 -1.40
C GLY A 107 -11.13 5.58 -0.25
N ALA A 108 -10.46 5.14 0.81
CA ALA A 108 -10.07 5.98 1.93
C ALA A 108 -9.07 7.08 1.56
N SER A 109 -8.21 6.84 0.57
CA SER A 109 -7.33 7.86 -0.01
C SER A 109 -8.08 8.89 -0.87
N GLY A 110 -9.39 8.71 -1.09
CA GLY A 110 -10.15 9.47 -2.10
C GLY A 110 -9.76 9.05 -3.52
N TYR A 111 -9.36 7.78 -3.70
CA TYR A 111 -8.85 7.24 -4.95
C TYR A 111 -7.65 8.03 -5.51
N GLN A 112 -6.83 8.60 -4.62
CA GLN A 112 -5.61 9.35 -4.98
C GLN A 112 -4.34 8.48 -4.93
N GLY A 113 -4.47 7.25 -4.46
CA GLY A 113 -3.41 6.27 -4.41
C GLY A 113 -3.05 5.86 -2.99
N ILE A 114 -2.45 4.68 -2.90
CA ILE A 114 -1.97 4.10 -1.63
C ILE A 114 -0.60 3.49 -1.84
N SER A 115 0.23 3.56 -0.80
CA SER A 115 1.51 2.85 -0.78
C SER A 115 1.55 1.97 0.46
N ALA A 116 1.98 0.72 0.30
CA ALA A 116 2.10 -0.23 1.39
C ALA A 116 3.45 -0.95 1.35
N VAL A 117 3.99 -1.24 2.52
CA VAL A 117 5.27 -1.94 2.66
C VAL A 117 5.24 -2.91 3.83
N SER A 118 5.80 -4.10 3.66
CA SER A 118 6.01 -5.03 4.75
C SER A 118 7.03 -4.48 5.75
N LEU A 119 6.92 -4.81 7.04
CA LEU A 119 7.84 -4.29 8.07
C LEU A 119 9.33 -4.61 7.81
N ASN A 120 9.63 -5.71 7.10
CA ASN A 120 10.98 -6.07 6.66
C ASN A 120 11.37 -5.50 5.29
N LEU A 121 10.49 -4.69 4.68
CA LEU A 121 10.65 -4.06 3.36
C LEU A 121 10.79 -5.04 2.19
N LYS A 122 10.51 -6.33 2.40
CA LYS A 122 10.55 -7.35 1.33
C LYS A 122 9.46 -7.11 0.29
N TYR A 123 8.27 -6.65 0.69
CA TYR A 123 7.15 -6.46 -0.21
C TYR A 123 6.73 -5.00 -0.24
N LEU A 124 6.67 -4.46 -1.45
CA LEU A 124 6.28 -3.10 -1.77
C LEU A 124 5.05 -3.15 -2.66
N ILE A 125 4.11 -2.26 -2.38
CA ILE A 125 2.88 -2.07 -3.13
C ILE A 125 2.69 -0.57 -3.31
N GLU A 126 2.30 -0.16 -4.52
CA GLU A 126 1.85 1.21 -4.77
C GLU A 126 0.73 1.19 -5.80
N LEU A 127 -0.44 1.68 -5.42
CA LEU A 127 -1.51 1.96 -6.37
C LEU A 127 -1.51 3.45 -6.67
N ARG A 128 -1.31 3.79 -7.95
CA ARG A 128 -1.24 5.18 -8.41
C ARG A 128 -2.52 5.62 -9.11
N HIS A 129 -2.97 6.83 -8.80
CA HIS A 129 -4.13 7.43 -9.45
C HIS A 129 -3.83 7.97 -10.86
N ASP A 130 -2.58 8.34 -11.15
CA ASP A 130 -2.18 8.96 -12.41
C ASP A 130 -2.14 7.96 -13.56
N THR A 131 -1.80 6.70 -13.27
CA THR A 131 -1.79 5.60 -14.24
C THR A 131 -2.95 4.63 -14.07
N GLY A 132 -3.62 4.64 -12.91
CA GLY A 132 -4.60 3.59 -12.56
C GLY A 132 -3.97 2.22 -12.33
N LEU A 133 -2.64 2.14 -12.27
CA LEU A 133 -1.92 0.87 -12.13
C LEU A 133 -1.56 0.61 -10.68
N PHE A 134 -1.62 -0.66 -10.32
CA PHE A 134 -1.04 -1.19 -9.09
C PHE A 134 0.33 -1.78 -9.42
N TYR A 135 1.32 -1.32 -8.67
CA TYR A 135 2.71 -1.72 -8.75
C TYR A 135 3.06 -2.61 -7.57
N SER A 136 3.82 -3.67 -7.83
CA SER A 136 4.37 -4.54 -6.79
C SER A 136 5.76 -5.03 -7.15
N ASN A 137 6.61 -5.33 -6.17
CA ASN A 137 7.89 -6.02 -6.40
C ASN A 137 7.76 -7.56 -6.28
N PHE A 138 6.53 -8.08 -6.36
CA PHE A 138 6.22 -9.49 -6.33
C PHE A 138 5.07 -9.76 -7.30
N LYS A 139 5.08 -10.95 -7.90
CA LYS A 139 4.12 -11.33 -8.95
C LYS A 139 2.74 -11.59 -8.34
N ILE A 140 1.72 -10.91 -8.86
CA ILE A 140 0.32 -11.08 -8.47
C ILE A 140 -0.42 -11.91 -9.53
N ASP A 141 -0.13 -11.67 -10.80
CA ASP A 141 -0.64 -12.48 -11.90
C ASP A 141 0.45 -13.43 -12.41
N PRO A 142 0.31 -14.76 -12.28
CA PRO A 142 1.30 -15.73 -12.75
C PRO A 142 1.56 -15.67 -14.28
N ASP A 143 0.64 -15.11 -15.06
CA ASP A 143 0.72 -15.03 -16.52
C ASP A 143 1.29 -13.70 -17.04
N SER A 144 1.57 -12.74 -16.14
CA SER A 144 2.21 -11.44 -16.45
C SER A 144 3.72 -11.48 -16.63
#